data_AF-A0A1Q4BWX8-F1
#
_entry.id   AF-A0A1Q4BWX8-F1
#
_cell.length_a   1.000
_cell.length_b   1.000
_cell.length_c   1.000
_cell.angle_alpha   90.00
_cell.angle_beta   90.00
_cell.angle_gamma   90.00
#
_symmetry.space_group_name_H-M   'P 1'
#
loop_
_entity.id
_entity.type
_entity.pdbx_description
1 polymer ?
#
loop_
_entity_poly.entity_id
_entity_poly.type
_entity_poly.pdbx_seq_one_letter_code
_entity_poly.pdbx_strand_id
1 'polypeptide(L)'
;MTSNLRWFAATVVFLSLHTATCADEFKTPSISTVHVEWRAALDQLKIELSAQPSIAERFTFASRRRLPASDPRVMPAFQQLNAVTSRIYPGIGRSPVPVLLPFDPALFLNDRANGAPESITVAHYQSGFRQADMFDAGAAGYDAVFALPADYDKGSLDRTYAKPVEVHITGSLLVYDINDPFAGKGDPVRALASQFPDLRRVIREGFVRYRFSRFGVPYVVSIQCLDSVPRSRRLACREASAVAEHFLKALRIAGGTPGRKRASQSPVAFERPSRPSPNFTYRPPGEIIANSGYREQSGYPDHTVYSQIRFPLERAPAFANSQSFLNWGDCFLRGRVPPPRRKGASYRCRSNDKQLVFDESADENYAYPWQDNFCEARDFEVGQCASGFGHQGQDIRPSSCILRNDGADRCEPNKFAIVAARDGVVIRSSKQQAATLLVNTTTEHVRFRYMHMNPDQMDTDQLLSGRRVEEGEEIGLVANYQDYPGGTTNHLHFDVQVFTREGWLWVNPYATLVSAYERLIGGRGREINKEALPEPSAKAPDGTNPRSASATSD
;
A
#
# COMPACT_ATOMS: atom_id res chain seq x y z
N MET A 1 -20.40 -2.14 88.69
CA MET A 1 -19.11 -1.48 88.39
C MET A 1 -18.60 -2.04 87.08
N THR A 2 -18.57 -1.18 86.08
CA THR A 2 -18.36 -1.44 84.65
C THR A 2 -16.87 -1.64 84.34
N SER A 3 -16.50 -2.75 83.66
CA SER A 3 -15.20 -2.87 83.00
C SER A 3 -15.41 -2.99 81.49
N ASN A 4 -15.06 -1.92 80.78
CA ASN A 4 -15.07 -1.83 79.32
C ASN A 4 -13.79 -2.46 78.76
N LEU A 5 -13.91 -3.50 77.94
CA LEU A 5 -12.82 -3.94 77.05
C LEU A 5 -13.30 -3.81 75.60
N ARG A 6 -12.78 -2.76 74.94
CA ARG A 6 -13.07 -2.41 73.55
C ARG A 6 -12.35 -3.37 72.60
N TRP A 7 -13.11 -3.99 71.71
CA TRP A 7 -12.60 -4.74 70.56
C TRP A 7 -12.17 -3.75 69.47
N PHE A 8 -10.90 -3.77 69.08
CA PHE A 8 -10.42 -3.10 67.88
C PHE A 8 -10.76 -3.97 66.66
N ALA A 9 -11.74 -3.55 65.87
CA ALA A 9 -11.99 -4.10 64.54
C ALA A 9 -11.01 -3.45 63.55
N ALA A 10 -10.10 -4.25 62.98
CA ALA A 10 -9.23 -3.82 61.89
C ALA A 10 -10.04 -3.73 60.59
N THR A 11 -10.29 -2.50 60.12
CA THR A 11 -10.88 -2.24 58.81
C THR A 11 -9.82 -2.49 57.73
N VAL A 12 -9.92 -3.62 57.03
CA VAL A 12 -9.14 -3.87 55.81
C VAL A 12 -9.75 -3.03 54.69
N VAL A 13 -9.08 -1.92 54.36
CA VAL A 13 -9.39 -1.12 53.17
C VAL A 13 -8.89 -1.89 51.96
N PHE A 14 -9.80 -2.50 51.20
CA PHE A 14 -9.51 -2.95 49.84
C PHE A 14 -9.30 -1.70 48.98
N LEU A 15 -8.04 -1.29 48.78
CA LEU A 15 -7.67 -0.46 47.65
C LEU A 15 -7.87 -1.29 46.38
N SER A 16 -9.03 -1.13 45.75
CA SER A 16 -9.23 -1.50 44.36
C SER A 16 -8.35 -0.58 43.50
N LEU A 17 -7.10 -1.00 43.31
CA LEU A 17 -6.27 -0.57 42.19
C LEU A 17 -7.07 -0.87 40.92
N HIS A 18 -7.75 0.16 40.41
CA HIS A 18 -8.18 0.19 39.04
C HIS A 18 -6.91 0.23 38.22
N THR A 19 -6.42 -0.95 37.84
CA THR A 19 -5.54 -1.07 36.69
C THR A 19 -6.31 -0.45 35.55
N ALA A 20 -5.95 0.77 35.14
CA ALA A 20 -6.31 1.27 33.84
C ALA A 20 -5.95 0.15 32.86
N THR A 21 -6.95 -0.50 32.29
CA THR A 21 -6.79 -1.42 31.17
C THR A 21 -5.93 -0.68 30.16
N CYS A 22 -4.67 -1.11 30.02
CA CYS A 22 -3.77 -0.51 29.05
C CYS A 22 -4.47 -0.57 27.70
N ALA A 23 -4.58 0.57 27.02
CA ALA A 23 -4.90 0.63 25.60
C ALA A 23 -4.18 -0.52 24.87
N ASP A 24 -4.89 -1.24 24.00
CA ASP A 24 -4.34 -2.41 23.31
C ASP A 24 -3.00 -2.05 22.68
N GLU A 25 -1.94 -2.70 23.16
CA GLU A 25 -0.57 -2.39 22.75
C GLU A 25 -0.40 -2.61 21.25
N PHE A 26 0.26 -1.68 20.56
CA PHE A 26 0.59 -1.81 19.14
C PHE A 26 1.47 -3.03 18.91
N LYS A 27 1.23 -3.79 17.84
CA LYS A 27 1.96 -5.03 17.54
C LYS A 27 2.44 -5.07 16.10
N THR A 28 3.52 -5.81 15.85
CA THR A 28 3.92 -6.17 14.49
C THR A 28 2.92 -7.18 13.90
N PRO A 29 2.80 -7.27 12.56
CA PRO A 29 1.94 -8.26 11.91
C PRO A 29 2.45 -9.69 12.12
N SER A 30 1.54 -10.65 11.99
CA SER A 30 1.91 -12.06 11.76
C SER A 30 2.28 -12.24 10.29
N ILE A 31 3.44 -12.85 10.03
CA ILE A 31 3.92 -13.10 8.67
C ILE A 31 4.35 -14.56 8.55
N SER A 32 3.64 -15.31 7.73
CA SER A 32 3.98 -16.67 7.36
C SER A 32 5.01 -16.72 6.23
N THR A 33 6.00 -17.60 6.35
CA THR A 33 6.97 -17.88 5.29
C THR A 33 6.61 -19.17 4.56
N VAL A 34 6.53 -19.16 3.24
CA VAL A 34 6.17 -20.36 2.46
C VAL A 34 7.37 -21.25 2.15
N HIS A 35 7.11 -22.54 1.90
CA HIS A 35 8.14 -23.48 1.44
C HIS A 35 8.21 -23.49 -0.09
N VAL A 36 9.40 -23.27 -0.65
CA VAL A 36 9.61 -23.21 -2.09
C VAL A 36 10.11 -24.56 -2.63
N GLU A 37 9.37 -25.12 -3.58
CA GLU A 37 9.65 -26.43 -4.19
C GLU A 37 10.57 -26.32 -5.41
N TRP A 38 11.84 -25.96 -5.19
CA TRP A 38 12.81 -25.72 -6.27
C TRP A 38 13.06 -26.91 -7.20
N ARG A 39 12.83 -28.15 -6.74
CA ARG A 39 12.93 -29.33 -7.60
C ARG A 39 11.82 -29.36 -8.66
N ALA A 40 10.58 -29.10 -8.25
CA ALA A 40 9.45 -29.01 -9.17
C ALA A 40 9.63 -27.85 -10.17
N ALA A 41 10.20 -26.73 -9.72
CA ALA A 41 10.56 -25.63 -10.61
C ALA A 41 11.65 -26.03 -11.63
N LEU A 42 12.67 -26.77 -11.21
CA LEU A 42 13.72 -27.26 -12.10
C LEU A 42 13.17 -28.24 -13.16
N ASP A 43 12.28 -29.15 -12.75
CA ASP A 43 11.65 -30.10 -13.67
C ASP A 43 10.76 -29.38 -14.70
N GLN A 44 10.00 -28.38 -14.26
CA GLN A 44 9.23 -27.52 -15.17
C GLN A 44 10.14 -26.75 -16.15
N LEU A 45 11.25 -26.19 -15.67
CA LEU A 45 12.20 -25.48 -16.54
C LEU A 45 12.78 -26.43 -17.61
N LYS A 46 13.08 -27.67 -17.24
CA LYS A 46 13.52 -28.69 -18.19
C LYS A 46 12.48 -28.96 -19.27
N ILE A 47 11.20 -29.09 -18.89
CA ILE A 47 10.09 -29.30 -19.83
C ILE A 47 9.97 -28.10 -20.78
N GLU A 48 10.01 -26.87 -20.26
CA GLU A 48 9.89 -25.64 -21.05
C GLU A 48 11.04 -25.50 -22.07
N LEU A 49 12.28 -25.76 -21.66
CA LEU A 49 13.44 -25.70 -22.55
C LEU A 49 13.48 -26.85 -23.57
N SER A 50 12.82 -27.98 -23.30
CA SER A 50 12.78 -29.13 -24.22
C SER A 50 12.04 -28.84 -25.53
N ALA A 51 11.29 -27.73 -25.60
CA ALA A 51 10.74 -27.21 -26.85
C ALA A 51 11.84 -26.81 -27.87
N GLN A 52 13.06 -26.54 -27.38
CA GLN A 52 14.24 -26.24 -28.20
C GLN A 52 15.43 -27.12 -27.74
N PRO A 53 15.55 -28.37 -28.25
CA PRO A 53 16.52 -29.34 -27.75
C PRO A 53 17.98 -28.84 -27.75
N SER A 54 18.38 -28.10 -28.79
CA SER A 54 19.73 -27.50 -28.91
C SER A 54 20.06 -26.47 -27.83
N ILE A 55 19.04 -25.84 -27.24
CA ILE A 55 19.18 -24.94 -26.11
C ILE A 55 19.16 -25.73 -24.81
N ALA A 56 18.27 -26.72 -24.66
CA ALA A 56 18.20 -27.56 -23.47
C ALA A 56 19.53 -28.26 -23.15
N GLU A 57 20.27 -28.72 -24.16
CA GLU A 57 21.60 -29.35 -24.00
C GLU A 57 22.66 -28.42 -23.38
N ARG A 58 22.47 -27.11 -23.45
CA ARG A 58 23.39 -26.11 -22.86
C ARG A 58 23.18 -25.95 -21.34
N PHE A 59 22.07 -26.47 -20.81
CA PHE A 59 21.71 -26.34 -19.40
C PHE A 59 22.11 -27.56 -18.59
N THR A 60 22.65 -27.33 -17.39
CA THR A 60 22.99 -28.40 -16.45
C THR A 60 21.88 -28.57 -15.41
N PHE A 61 21.04 -29.59 -15.62
CA PHE A 61 19.92 -29.94 -14.71
C PHE A 61 20.32 -30.87 -13.55
N ALA A 62 21.52 -31.43 -13.56
CA ALA A 62 21.99 -32.26 -12.46
C ALA A 62 22.26 -31.39 -11.21
N SER A 63 21.48 -31.61 -10.15
CA SER A 63 21.67 -30.90 -8.88
C SER A 63 22.96 -31.33 -8.17
N ARG A 64 23.71 -30.36 -7.63
CA ARG A 64 24.96 -30.62 -6.91
C ARG A 64 24.68 -31.00 -5.45
N ARG A 65 24.63 -32.31 -5.17
CA ARG A 65 24.24 -32.88 -3.87
C ARG A 65 25.18 -32.58 -2.68
N ARG A 66 26.41 -32.11 -2.93
CA ARG A 66 27.41 -31.84 -1.88
C ARG A 66 27.35 -30.41 -1.31
N LEU A 67 26.42 -29.58 -1.78
CA LEU A 67 26.28 -28.19 -1.33
C LEU A 67 25.02 -28.01 -0.47
N PRO A 68 24.99 -27.04 0.46
CA PRO A 68 23.79 -26.70 1.21
C PRO A 68 22.64 -26.34 0.27
N ALA A 69 21.40 -26.72 0.58
CA ALA A 69 20.25 -26.50 -0.31
C ALA A 69 19.99 -25.03 -0.68
N SER A 70 20.50 -24.09 0.12
CA SER A 70 20.43 -22.65 -0.11
C SER A 70 21.59 -22.09 -0.94
N ASP A 71 22.59 -22.90 -1.29
CA ASP A 71 23.69 -22.48 -2.16
C ASP A 71 23.19 -22.39 -3.61
N PRO A 72 23.32 -21.23 -4.28
CA PRO A 72 22.85 -21.06 -5.65
C PRO A 72 23.39 -22.09 -6.64
N ARG A 73 24.60 -22.63 -6.39
CA ARG A 73 25.27 -23.62 -7.24
C ARG A 73 24.64 -25.01 -7.16
N VAL A 74 23.70 -25.24 -6.23
CA VAL A 74 22.89 -26.46 -6.17
C VAL A 74 22.02 -26.61 -7.41
N MET A 75 21.64 -25.49 -8.05
CA MET A 75 20.79 -25.44 -9.24
C MET A 75 21.49 -24.72 -10.41
N PRO A 76 22.48 -25.34 -11.07
CA PRO A 76 23.25 -24.70 -12.14
C PRO A 76 22.38 -24.17 -13.29
N ALA A 77 21.32 -24.89 -13.68
CA ALA A 77 20.38 -24.44 -14.71
C ALA A 77 19.74 -23.07 -14.39
N PHE A 78 19.39 -22.81 -13.13
CA PHE A 78 18.87 -21.50 -12.72
C PHE A 78 19.94 -20.42 -12.72
N GLN A 79 21.20 -20.75 -12.37
CA GLN A 79 22.30 -19.80 -12.50
C GLN A 79 22.53 -19.41 -13.96
N GLN A 80 22.51 -20.39 -14.87
CA GLN A 80 22.63 -20.17 -16.31
C GLN A 80 21.45 -19.34 -16.83
N LEU A 81 20.23 -19.63 -16.39
CA LEU A 81 19.05 -18.86 -16.75
C LEU A 81 19.15 -17.40 -16.27
N ASN A 82 19.49 -17.18 -15.00
CA ASN A 82 19.67 -15.85 -14.43
C ASN A 82 20.77 -15.05 -15.15
N ALA A 83 21.86 -15.69 -15.58
CA ALA A 83 22.93 -15.03 -16.34
C ALA A 83 22.45 -14.50 -17.70
N VAL A 84 21.44 -15.15 -18.29
CA VAL A 84 20.81 -14.72 -19.55
C VAL A 84 19.77 -13.64 -19.27
N THR A 85 18.82 -13.92 -18.36
CA THR A 85 17.64 -13.09 -18.16
C THR A 85 17.92 -11.82 -17.36
N SER A 86 19.01 -11.76 -16.58
CA SER A 86 19.43 -10.54 -15.87
C SER A 86 19.71 -9.33 -16.76
N ARG A 87 19.97 -9.56 -18.05
CA ARG A 87 20.14 -8.48 -19.05
C ARG A 87 18.82 -7.79 -19.42
N ILE A 88 17.70 -8.49 -19.22
CA ILE A 88 16.34 -8.02 -19.50
C ILE A 88 15.66 -7.60 -18.20
N TYR A 89 15.87 -8.38 -17.14
CA TYR A 89 15.28 -8.21 -15.81
C TYR A 89 16.41 -8.09 -14.77
N PRO A 90 16.98 -6.89 -14.57
CA PRO A 90 18.09 -6.69 -13.66
C PRO A 90 17.80 -7.23 -12.25
N GLY A 91 18.74 -8.01 -11.70
CA GLY A 91 18.60 -8.55 -10.36
C GLY A 91 17.60 -9.71 -10.21
N ILE A 92 17.09 -10.31 -11.29
CA ILE A 92 16.15 -11.46 -11.24
C ILE A 92 16.58 -12.60 -10.32
N GLY A 93 17.89 -12.85 -10.21
CA GLY A 93 18.46 -13.86 -9.30
C GLY A 93 18.35 -13.51 -7.80
N ARG A 94 17.93 -12.30 -7.42
CA ARG A 94 17.71 -11.92 -6.01
C ARG A 94 16.41 -12.50 -5.45
N SER A 95 15.45 -12.86 -6.32
CA SER A 95 14.19 -13.45 -5.89
C SER A 95 14.43 -14.82 -5.23
N PRO A 96 13.97 -15.03 -3.99
CA PRO A 96 14.04 -16.33 -3.30
C PRO A 96 12.96 -17.32 -3.77
N VAL A 97 12.09 -16.91 -4.70
CA VAL A 97 11.04 -17.72 -5.32
C VAL A 97 11.28 -17.84 -6.84
N PRO A 98 10.83 -18.91 -7.50
CA PRO A 98 10.86 -19.01 -8.95
C PRO A 98 10.14 -17.82 -9.58
N VAL A 99 10.82 -17.14 -10.50
CA VAL A 99 10.26 -15.96 -11.17
C VAL A 99 9.47 -16.44 -12.38
N LEU A 100 8.16 -16.15 -12.39
CA LEU A 100 7.25 -16.44 -13.49
C LEU A 100 6.96 -15.14 -14.25
N LEU A 101 7.30 -15.09 -15.54
CA LEU A 101 7.06 -13.93 -16.40
C LEU A 101 6.49 -14.38 -17.75
N PRO A 102 5.75 -13.52 -18.48
CA PRO A 102 5.35 -13.78 -19.86
C PRO A 102 6.58 -13.62 -20.75
N PHE A 103 7.57 -14.50 -20.65
CA PHE A 103 8.82 -14.42 -21.40
C PHE A 103 9.27 -15.83 -21.75
N ASP A 104 9.45 -16.14 -23.05
CA ASP A 104 9.91 -17.45 -23.52
C ASP A 104 11.45 -17.48 -23.62
N PRO A 105 12.16 -18.09 -22.64
CA PRO A 105 13.61 -18.11 -22.65
C PRO A 105 14.16 -19.06 -23.71
N ALA A 106 13.42 -20.11 -24.08
CA ALA A 106 13.86 -21.10 -25.06
C ALA A 106 13.92 -20.46 -26.45
N LEU A 107 12.84 -19.77 -26.84
CA LEU A 107 12.79 -19.02 -28.10
C LEU A 107 13.85 -17.92 -28.13
N PHE A 108 13.96 -17.12 -27.06
CA PHE A 108 14.96 -16.06 -26.96
C PHE A 108 16.38 -16.57 -27.17
N LEU A 109 16.75 -17.67 -26.50
CA LEU A 109 18.08 -18.24 -26.60
C LEU A 109 18.35 -18.88 -27.97
N ASN A 110 17.35 -19.53 -28.56
CA ASN A 110 17.45 -20.09 -29.90
C ASN A 110 17.73 -18.99 -30.94
N ASP A 111 16.93 -17.93 -30.92
CA ASP A 111 17.04 -16.86 -31.90
C ASP A 111 18.38 -16.12 -31.78
N ARG A 112 18.83 -15.87 -30.55
CA ARG A 112 20.16 -15.28 -30.31
C ARG A 112 21.30 -16.20 -30.75
N ALA A 113 21.16 -17.52 -30.59
CA ALA A 113 22.15 -18.48 -31.07
C ALA A 113 22.22 -18.54 -32.60
N ASN A 114 21.12 -18.24 -33.29
CA ASN A 114 21.03 -18.22 -34.75
C ASN A 114 21.27 -16.82 -35.35
N GLY A 115 21.80 -15.87 -34.57
CA GLY A 115 22.17 -14.55 -35.06
C GLY A 115 20.97 -13.65 -35.36
N ALA A 116 19.87 -13.79 -34.61
CA ALA A 116 18.68 -12.96 -34.77
C ALA A 116 19.03 -11.45 -34.86
N PRO A 117 18.41 -10.72 -35.82
CA PRO A 117 18.66 -9.29 -36.01
C PRO A 117 18.39 -8.47 -34.75
N GLU A 118 19.14 -7.39 -34.57
CA GLU A 118 18.95 -6.45 -33.45
C GLU A 118 17.57 -5.77 -33.46
N SER A 119 16.85 -5.78 -34.59
CA SER A 119 15.51 -5.24 -34.72
C SER A 119 14.43 -6.04 -33.98
N ILE A 120 14.70 -7.28 -33.56
CA ILE A 120 13.75 -8.08 -32.77
C ILE A 120 13.76 -7.57 -31.33
N THR A 121 12.68 -6.90 -30.94
CA THR A 121 12.51 -6.38 -29.59
C THR A 121 12.17 -7.48 -28.58
N VAL A 122 12.40 -7.22 -27.29
CA VAL A 122 12.08 -8.19 -26.22
C VAL A 122 10.59 -8.58 -26.23
N ALA A 123 9.71 -7.67 -26.66
CA ALA A 123 8.27 -7.90 -26.75
C ALA A 123 7.89 -9.12 -27.62
N HIS A 124 8.72 -9.46 -28.62
CA HIS A 124 8.56 -10.66 -29.43
C HIS A 124 8.52 -11.93 -28.58
N TYR A 125 9.43 -12.01 -27.60
CA TYR A 125 9.55 -13.14 -26.68
C TYR A 125 8.59 -13.03 -25.50
N GLN A 126 7.83 -11.94 -25.40
CA GLN A 126 6.90 -11.67 -24.31
C GLN A 126 5.43 -11.82 -24.70
N SER A 127 5.13 -12.61 -25.73
CA SER A 127 3.74 -12.85 -26.16
C SER A 127 2.96 -11.54 -26.44
N GLY A 128 3.64 -10.53 -26.96
CA GLY A 128 3.07 -9.23 -27.33
C GLY A 128 2.96 -8.20 -26.22
N PHE A 129 3.26 -8.56 -24.98
CA PHE A 129 3.46 -7.57 -23.92
C PHE A 129 4.73 -6.77 -24.22
N ARG A 130 4.72 -5.47 -23.91
CA ARG A 130 5.93 -4.64 -24.00
C ARG A 130 6.98 -5.14 -23.01
N GLN A 131 8.21 -4.63 -23.15
CA GLN A 131 9.21 -4.74 -22.09
C GLN A 131 8.58 -4.30 -20.76
N ALA A 132 8.93 -5.00 -19.67
CA ALA A 132 8.40 -4.68 -18.35
C ALA A 132 8.62 -3.20 -18.03
N ASP A 133 7.54 -2.49 -17.72
CA ASP A 133 7.59 -1.11 -17.26
C ASP A 133 8.26 -1.03 -15.86
N MET A 134 8.20 -2.13 -15.10
CA MET A 134 8.98 -2.32 -13.86
C MET A 134 9.27 -3.81 -13.64
N PHE A 135 10.48 -4.12 -13.16
CA PHE A 135 10.79 -5.40 -12.54
C PHE A 135 11.67 -5.15 -11.31
N ASP A 136 11.23 -5.61 -10.14
CA ASP A 136 12.03 -5.61 -8.92
C ASP A 136 11.99 -6.98 -8.26
N ALA A 137 13.19 -7.51 -7.98
CA ALA A 137 13.38 -8.71 -7.19
C ALA A 137 14.22 -8.37 -5.97
N GLY A 138 13.72 -8.74 -4.80
CA GLY A 138 14.30 -8.48 -3.50
C GLY A 138 14.24 -9.73 -2.62
N ALA A 139 14.49 -9.53 -1.33
CA ALA A 139 14.63 -10.66 -0.43
C ALA A 139 13.27 -11.30 -0.09
N ALA A 140 12.12 -10.65 -0.24
CA ALA A 140 10.82 -11.28 0.01
C ALA A 140 10.28 -12.00 -1.23
N GLY A 141 10.64 -11.58 -2.43
CA GLY A 141 10.04 -12.08 -3.66
C GLY A 141 10.36 -11.20 -4.85
N TYR A 142 9.41 -11.09 -5.78
CA TYR A 142 9.50 -10.16 -6.89
C TYR A 142 8.14 -9.58 -7.27
N ASP A 143 8.21 -8.43 -7.92
CA ASP A 143 7.09 -7.75 -8.56
C ASP A 143 7.50 -7.33 -9.97
N ALA A 144 6.55 -7.40 -10.89
CA ALA A 144 6.73 -6.89 -12.23
C ALA A 144 5.45 -6.25 -12.76
N VAL A 145 5.62 -5.24 -13.61
CA VAL A 145 4.54 -4.56 -14.32
C VAL A 145 4.83 -4.65 -15.81
N PHE A 146 3.87 -5.19 -16.54
CA PHE A 146 3.88 -5.25 -17.99
C PHE A 146 2.69 -4.48 -18.55
N ALA A 147 2.75 -4.10 -19.81
CA ALA A 147 1.60 -3.52 -20.49
C ALA A 147 1.35 -4.22 -21.82
N LEU A 148 0.08 -4.57 -22.08
CA LEU A 148 -0.37 -5.02 -23.39
C LEU A 148 -0.80 -3.80 -24.22
N PRO A 149 -0.17 -3.52 -25.38
CA PRO A 149 -0.54 -2.42 -26.26
C PRO A 149 -2.01 -2.47 -26.68
N ALA A 150 -2.58 -1.31 -27.02
CA ALA A 150 -3.98 -1.21 -27.45
C ALA A 150 -4.21 -1.93 -28.81
N ASP A 151 -3.22 -1.85 -29.70
CA ASP A 151 -3.18 -2.37 -31.06
C ASP A 151 -2.70 -3.83 -31.17
N TYR A 152 -2.66 -4.57 -30.06
CA TYR A 152 -2.29 -5.99 -30.09
C TYR A 152 -3.33 -6.83 -30.85
N ASP A 153 -2.98 -7.19 -32.09
CA ASP A 153 -3.89 -7.74 -33.12
C ASP A 153 -3.81 -9.26 -33.30
N LYS A 154 -3.15 -10.01 -32.40
CA LYS A 154 -3.09 -11.48 -32.49
C LYS A 154 -4.37 -12.17 -31.98
N GLY A 155 -5.52 -11.81 -32.57
CA GLY A 155 -6.60 -12.76 -32.85
C GLY A 155 -7.56 -13.22 -31.74
N SER A 156 -7.76 -12.54 -30.59
CA SER A 156 -8.93 -12.86 -29.75
C SER A 156 -9.32 -11.89 -28.62
N LEU A 157 -8.59 -10.81 -28.38
CA LEU A 157 -8.89 -9.88 -27.28
C LEU A 157 -9.71 -8.70 -27.83
N ASP A 158 -10.98 -8.96 -28.14
CA ASP A 158 -11.92 -7.90 -28.50
C ASP A 158 -12.03 -6.91 -27.33
N ARG A 159 -11.50 -5.70 -27.53
CA ARG A 159 -11.39 -4.65 -26.50
C ARG A 159 -11.81 -3.31 -27.09
N THR A 160 -12.69 -2.64 -26.37
CA THR A 160 -13.07 -1.25 -26.59
C THR A 160 -12.07 -0.29 -25.93
N TYR A 161 -11.43 -0.70 -24.84
CA TYR A 161 -10.48 0.13 -24.11
C TYR A 161 -9.27 0.56 -24.96
N ALA A 162 -9.00 1.86 -25.04
CA ALA A 162 -8.10 2.44 -26.03
C ALA A 162 -6.66 2.68 -25.56
N LYS A 163 -6.34 2.40 -24.28
CA LYS A 163 -5.00 2.56 -23.72
C LYS A 163 -4.35 1.20 -23.47
N PRO A 164 -3.01 1.15 -23.31
CA PRO A 164 -2.35 -0.06 -22.85
C PRO A 164 -2.95 -0.59 -21.55
N VAL A 165 -3.04 -1.91 -21.41
CA VAL A 165 -3.55 -2.56 -20.20
C VAL A 165 -2.36 -3.01 -19.36
N GLU A 166 -2.20 -2.40 -18.19
CA GLU A 166 -1.16 -2.73 -17.23
C GLU A 166 -1.51 -4.00 -16.45
N VAL A 167 -0.55 -4.91 -16.37
CA VAL A 167 -0.66 -6.20 -15.70
C VAL A 167 0.45 -6.30 -14.68
N HIS A 168 0.05 -6.40 -13.41
CA HIS A 168 0.97 -6.62 -12.31
C HIS A 168 1.06 -8.11 -12.02
N ILE A 169 2.26 -8.61 -11.75
CA ILE A 169 2.49 -9.94 -11.18
C ILE A 169 3.39 -9.81 -9.96
N THR A 170 3.01 -10.51 -8.90
CA THR A 170 3.79 -10.62 -7.66
C THR A 170 3.93 -12.09 -7.29
N GLY A 171 5.13 -12.51 -6.91
CA GLY A 171 5.40 -13.78 -6.24
C GLY A 171 6.15 -13.53 -4.95
N SER A 172 5.67 -14.07 -3.83
CA SER A 172 6.22 -13.76 -2.50
C SER A 172 6.51 -14.98 -1.66
N LEU A 173 7.66 -14.97 -0.99
CA LEU A 173 8.01 -15.87 0.11
C LEU A 173 7.24 -15.53 1.39
N LEU A 174 6.91 -14.26 1.58
CA LEU A 174 6.24 -13.72 2.77
C LEU A 174 4.75 -13.55 2.50
N VAL A 175 3.91 -14.03 3.42
CA VAL A 175 2.46 -13.88 3.40
C VAL A 175 2.03 -13.26 4.72
N TYR A 176 1.36 -12.12 4.67
CA TYR A 176 0.81 -11.48 5.86
C TYR A 176 -0.48 -12.20 6.26
N ASP A 177 -0.55 -12.60 7.53
CA ASP A 177 -1.71 -13.29 8.10
C ASP A 177 -2.64 -12.23 8.69
N ILE A 178 -3.54 -11.70 7.86
CA ILE A 178 -4.57 -10.74 8.28
C ILE A 178 -5.94 -11.40 8.32
N ASN A 179 -6.81 -10.91 9.21
CA ASN A 179 -8.20 -11.37 9.26
C ASN A 179 -9.01 -10.75 8.12
N ASP A 180 -9.09 -11.47 7.01
CA ASP A 180 -9.86 -11.07 5.83
C ASP A 180 -11.20 -11.84 5.76
N PRO A 181 -12.34 -11.17 5.99
CA PRO A 181 -13.67 -11.82 5.94
C PRO A 181 -14.08 -12.30 4.55
N PHE A 182 -13.32 -11.93 3.51
CA PHE A 182 -13.54 -12.35 2.13
C PHE A 182 -12.53 -13.39 1.64
N ALA A 183 -11.64 -13.88 2.51
CA ALA A 183 -10.63 -14.88 2.16
C ALA A 183 -11.25 -16.17 1.59
N GLY A 184 -10.52 -16.85 0.71
CA GLY A 184 -10.95 -18.12 0.13
C GLY A 184 -12.04 -18.03 -0.96
N LYS A 185 -12.59 -16.84 -1.22
CA LYS A 185 -13.59 -16.63 -2.28
C LYS A 185 -12.95 -16.59 -3.67
N GLY A 186 -13.77 -16.72 -4.72
CA GLY A 186 -13.36 -16.59 -6.12
C GLY A 186 -13.77 -17.74 -7.03
N ASP A 187 -13.88 -17.43 -8.31
CA ASP A 187 -14.32 -18.37 -9.33
C ASP A 187 -13.16 -19.24 -9.82
N PRO A 188 -13.32 -20.57 -9.96
CA PRO A 188 -12.35 -21.41 -10.64
C PRO A 188 -12.23 -21.03 -12.11
N VAL A 189 -11.00 -20.94 -12.62
CA VAL A 189 -10.73 -20.63 -14.04
C VAL A 189 -10.51 -21.94 -14.80
N ARG A 190 -11.60 -22.60 -15.19
CA ARG A 190 -11.58 -23.96 -15.77
C ARG A 190 -10.64 -24.09 -16.98
N ALA A 191 -10.56 -23.05 -17.82
CA ALA A 191 -9.73 -23.04 -19.02
C ALA A 191 -8.22 -23.19 -18.73
N LEU A 192 -7.78 -22.89 -17.50
CA LEU A 192 -6.38 -22.93 -17.08
C LEU A 192 -6.11 -23.93 -15.96
N ALA A 193 -7.12 -24.72 -15.56
CA ALA A 193 -7.01 -25.63 -14.42
C ALA A 193 -5.95 -26.74 -14.61
N SER A 194 -5.60 -27.10 -15.85
CA SER A 194 -4.52 -28.06 -16.12
C SER A 194 -3.14 -27.50 -15.80
N GLN A 195 -2.96 -26.18 -15.91
CA GLN A 195 -1.68 -25.50 -15.63
C GLN A 195 -1.64 -24.94 -14.21
N PHE A 196 -2.80 -24.52 -13.69
CA PHE A 196 -2.96 -23.88 -12.39
C PHE A 196 -4.24 -24.42 -11.70
N PRO A 197 -4.17 -25.59 -11.05
CA PRO A 197 -5.35 -26.26 -10.51
C PRO A 197 -6.11 -25.46 -9.43
N ASP A 198 -5.40 -24.64 -8.66
CA ASP A 198 -5.95 -23.81 -7.60
C ASP A 198 -6.23 -22.36 -8.03
N LEU A 199 -6.13 -22.05 -9.33
CA LEU A 199 -6.33 -20.71 -9.86
C LEU A 199 -7.74 -20.19 -9.59
N ARG A 200 -7.81 -19.06 -8.91
CA ARG A 200 -9.05 -18.33 -8.62
C ARG A 200 -9.04 -16.94 -9.21
N ARG A 201 -10.13 -16.60 -9.87
CA ARG A 201 -10.44 -15.25 -10.33
C ARG A 201 -11.33 -14.55 -9.30
N VAL A 202 -10.95 -13.34 -8.90
CA VAL A 202 -11.70 -12.51 -7.96
C VAL A 202 -11.72 -11.08 -8.50
N ILE A 203 -12.88 -10.41 -8.48
CA ILE A 203 -12.94 -8.95 -8.61
C ILE A 203 -13.05 -8.39 -7.19
N ARG A 204 -12.10 -7.54 -6.80
CA ARG A 204 -12.03 -6.93 -5.48
C ARG A 204 -11.14 -5.70 -5.47
N GLU A 205 -11.54 -4.68 -4.72
CA GLU A 205 -10.77 -3.46 -4.42
C GLU A 205 -10.37 -2.69 -5.68
N GLY A 206 -11.20 -2.75 -6.73
CA GLY A 206 -10.93 -2.11 -8.03
C GLY A 206 -9.98 -2.89 -8.94
N PHE A 207 -9.76 -4.18 -8.68
CA PHE A 207 -8.92 -5.05 -9.48
C PHE A 207 -9.64 -6.34 -9.84
N VAL A 208 -9.38 -6.86 -11.04
CA VAL A 208 -9.49 -8.29 -11.29
C VAL A 208 -8.17 -8.94 -10.92
N ARG A 209 -8.24 -9.97 -10.07
CA ARG A 209 -7.10 -10.69 -9.52
C ARG A 209 -7.22 -12.18 -9.86
N TYR A 210 -6.10 -12.74 -10.30
CA TYR A 210 -5.92 -14.15 -10.53
C TYR A 210 -4.85 -14.64 -9.56
N ARG A 211 -5.28 -15.35 -8.52
CA ARG A 211 -4.40 -15.90 -7.49
C ARG A 211 -4.25 -17.40 -7.68
N PHE A 212 -3.03 -17.89 -7.52
CA PHE A 212 -2.71 -19.32 -7.67
C PHE A 212 -1.44 -19.67 -6.91
N SER A 213 -1.23 -20.95 -6.65
CA SER A 213 0.00 -21.46 -6.07
C SER A 213 0.81 -22.18 -7.14
N ARG A 214 2.12 -21.96 -7.16
CA ARG A 214 3.03 -22.75 -7.99
C ARG A 214 4.36 -22.98 -7.28
N PHE A 215 4.85 -24.21 -7.28
CA PHE A 215 6.07 -24.60 -6.54
C PHE A 215 6.02 -24.24 -5.05
N GLY A 216 4.85 -24.38 -4.42
CA GLY A 216 4.60 -24.00 -3.02
C GLY A 216 4.49 -22.50 -2.74
N VAL A 217 4.62 -21.64 -3.77
CA VAL A 217 4.61 -20.18 -3.64
C VAL A 217 3.30 -19.59 -4.12
N PRO A 218 2.70 -18.62 -3.39
CA PRO A 218 1.55 -17.85 -3.87
C PRO A 218 1.98 -16.79 -4.89
N TYR A 219 1.26 -16.74 -6.00
CA TYR A 219 1.37 -15.71 -7.02
C TYR A 219 0.04 -15.02 -7.22
N VAL A 220 0.09 -13.73 -7.55
CA VAL A 220 -1.09 -12.97 -7.96
C VAL A 220 -0.78 -12.17 -9.20
N VAL A 221 -1.64 -12.32 -10.20
CA VAL A 221 -1.74 -11.43 -11.36
C VAL A 221 -2.92 -10.50 -11.14
N SER A 222 -2.72 -9.19 -11.24
CA SER A 222 -3.78 -8.20 -11.00
C SER A 222 -3.79 -7.09 -12.04
N ILE A 223 -4.99 -6.68 -12.44
CA ILE A 223 -5.22 -5.59 -13.39
C ILE A 223 -6.28 -4.66 -12.79
N GLN A 224 -5.99 -3.37 -12.72
CA GLN A 224 -6.95 -2.37 -12.26
C GLN A 224 -8.08 -2.25 -13.28
N CYS A 225 -9.33 -2.36 -12.84
CA CYS A 225 -10.50 -2.32 -13.71
C CYS A 225 -11.74 -1.87 -12.95
N LEU A 226 -12.78 -1.50 -13.68
CA LEU A 226 -14.11 -1.29 -13.11
C LEU A 226 -15.05 -2.39 -13.57
N ASP A 227 -15.80 -3.00 -12.65
CA ASP A 227 -16.82 -3.99 -12.99
C ASP A 227 -18.04 -3.29 -13.61
N SER A 228 -17.97 -3.08 -14.92
CA SER A 228 -18.91 -2.27 -15.67
C SER A 228 -18.88 -2.61 -17.15
N VAL A 229 -19.78 -2.00 -17.92
CA VAL A 229 -19.77 -2.11 -19.39
C VAL A 229 -18.47 -1.51 -19.96
N PRO A 230 -17.81 -2.18 -20.93
CA PRO A 230 -16.64 -1.68 -21.66
C PRO A 230 -16.80 -0.26 -22.18
N ARG A 231 -15.75 0.56 -22.06
CA ARG A 231 -15.67 1.92 -22.62
C ARG A 231 -14.26 2.26 -23.05
N SER A 232 -14.11 3.13 -24.04
CA SER A 232 -12.80 3.51 -24.59
C SER A 232 -11.82 4.10 -23.56
N ARG A 233 -12.35 4.83 -22.56
CA ARG A 233 -11.55 5.47 -21.50
C ARG A 233 -11.58 4.74 -20.16
N ARG A 234 -12.28 3.61 -20.05
CA ARG A 234 -12.45 2.89 -18.79
C ARG A 234 -12.44 1.38 -19.03
N LEU A 235 -11.40 0.73 -18.54
CA LEU A 235 -11.21 -0.71 -18.69
C LEU A 235 -12.24 -1.49 -17.87
N ALA A 236 -13.07 -2.29 -18.54
CA ALA A 236 -13.99 -3.19 -17.86
C ALA A 236 -13.26 -4.42 -17.31
N CYS A 237 -13.68 -4.93 -16.15
CA CYS A 237 -13.09 -6.13 -15.58
C CYS A 237 -13.23 -7.38 -16.45
N ARG A 238 -14.23 -7.42 -17.34
CA ARG A 238 -14.36 -8.48 -18.37
C ARG A 238 -13.24 -8.42 -19.42
N GLU A 239 -12.92 -7.24 -19.94
CA GLU A 239 -11.81 -7.05 -20.89
C GLU A 239 -10.46 -7.33 -20.20
N ALA A 240 -10.29 -6.84 -18.97
CA ALA A 240 -9.11 -7.11 -18.16
C ALA A 240 -8.92 -8.63 -17.90
N SER A 241 -10.00 -9.37 -17.64
CA SER A 241 -9.95 -10.83 -17.45
C SER A 241 -9.35 -11.55 -18.66
N ALA A 242 -9.74 -11.15 -19.87
CA ALA A 242 -9.20 -11.74 -21.09
C ALA A 242 -7.70 -11.46 -21.26
N VAL A 243 -7.24 -10.25 -20.93
CA VAL A 243 -5.82 -9.89 -20.92
C VAL A 243 -5.05 -10.68 -19.85
N ALA A 244 -5.61 -10.84 -18.64
CA ALA A 244 -5.00 -11.61 -17.57
C ALA A 244 -4.85 -13.10 -17.95
N GLU A 245 -5.84 -13.70 -18.59
CA GLU A 245 -5.75 -15.09 -19.06
C GLU A 245 -4.73 -15.28 -20.19
N HIS A 246 -4.58 -14.30 -21.08
CA HIS A 246 -3.49 -14.27 -22.06
C HIS A 246 -2.12 -14.21 -21.36
N PHE A 247 -1.98 -13.33 -20.36
CA PHE A 247 -0.77 -13.21 -19.56
C PHE A 247 -0.41 -14.52 -18.83
N LEU A 248 -1.40 -15.15 -18.18
CA LEU A 248 -1.22 -16.41 -17.44
C LEU A 248 -0.77 -17.56 -18.34
N LYS A 249 -1.30 -17.68 -19.56
CA LYS A 249 -0.88 -18.70 -20.54
C LYS A 249 0.57 -18.52 -20.99
N ALA A 250 1.02 -17.26 -21.03
CA ALA A 250 2.37 -16.90 -21.43
C ALA A 250 3.41 -17.10 -20.31
N LEU A 251 3.00 -17.33 -19.06
CA LEU A 251 3.93 -17.48 -17.95
C LEU A 251 4.88 -18.68 -18.16
N ARG A 252 6.16 -18.42 -17.97
CA ARG A 252 7.28 -19.38 -18.00
C ARG A 252 8.26 -19.06 -16.88
N ILE A 253 9.11 -20.02 -16.55
CA ILE A 253 10.19 -19.81 -15.59
C ILE A 253 11.25 -18.89 -16.22
N ALA A 254 11.43 -17.71 -15.66
CA ALA A 254 12.38 -16.71 -16.13
C ALA A 254 13.63 -16.57 -15.24
N GLY A 255 13.59 -17.09 -14.01
CA GLY A 255 14.75 -17.03 -13.11
C GLY A 255 14.42 -17.26 -11.63
N GLY A 256 15.21 -16.62 -10.77
CA GLY A 256 15.16 -16.77 -9.31
C GLY A 256 16.29 -17.66 -8.79
N THR A 257 16.51 -17.64 -7.46
CA THR A 257 17.60 -18.41 -6.83
C THR A 257 17.13 -19.05 -5.52
N PRO A 258 17.46 -20.34 -5.27
CA PRO A 258 17.23 -20.95 -3.97
C PRO A 258 17.87 -20.15 -2.83
N GLY A 259 17.06 -19.80 -1.83
CA GLY A 259 17.48 -19.07 -0.65
C GLY A 259 17.53 -19.93 0.61
N ARG A 260 18.06 -19.36 1.69
CA ARG A 260 17.98 -19.95 3.04
C ARG A 260 16.52 -20.01 3.49
N LYS A 261 16.12 -21.13 4.10
CA LYS A 261 14.80 -21.24 4.76
C LYS A 261 14.65 -20.14 5.80
N ARG A 262 13.46 -19.55 5.87
CA ARG A 262 13.10 -18.51 6.85
C ARG A 262 12.06 -19.05 7.83
N ALA A 263 12.03 -18.45 9.01
CA ALA A 263 11.00 -18.72 10.00
C ALA A 263 9.85 -17.73 9.80
N SER A 264 8.62 -18.19 10.05
CA SER A 264 7.47 -17.29 10.20
C SER A 264 7.69 -16.34 11.37
N GLN A 265 7.12 -15.14 11.26
CA GLN A 265 7.19 -14.09 12.26
C GLN A 265 5.86 -14.05 13.02
N SER A 266 5.91 -14.23 14.33
CA SER A 266 4.75 -14.05 15.19
C SER A 266 4.59 -12.56 15.57
N PRO A 267 3.35 -12.08 15.81
CA PRO A 267 3.14 -10.74 16.34
C PRO A 267 3.89 -10.53 17.65
N VAL A 268 4.64 -9.44 17.75
CA VAL A 268 5.29 -8.98 18.99
C VAL A 268 4.85 -7.55 19.30
N ALA A 269 4.97 -7.15 20.56
CA ALA A 269 4.78 -5.75 20.95
C ALA A 269 5.71 -4.84 20.13
N PHE A 270 5.16 -3.76 19.60
CA PHE A 270 5.90 -2.80 18.79
C PHE A 270 6.55 -1.75 19.68
N GLU A 271 7.86 -1.54 19.51
CA GLU A 271 8.61 -0.57 20.29
C GLU A 271 8.17 0.87 19.97
N ARG A 272 7.83 1.63 21.01
CA ARG A 272 7.42 3.04 20.93
C ARG A 272 8.31 3.88 21.83
N PRO A 273 8.45 5.20 21.56
CA PRO A 273 9.16 6.10 22.47
C PRO A 273 8.64 5.96 23.91
N SER A 274 9.54 5.99 24.88
CA SER A 274 9.17 5.87 26.30
C SER A 274 8.69 7.18 26.90
N ARG A 275 9.24 8.31 26.43
CA ARG A 275 8.90 9.66 26.90
C ARG A 275 7.51 10.06 26.38
N PRO A 276 6.56 10.47 27.24
CA PRO A 276 5.27 10.99 26.78
C PRO A 276 5.46 12.34 26.08
N SER A 277 4.71 12.54 24.99
CA SER A 277 4.54 13.84 24.34
C SER A 277 3.58 14.71 25.16
N PRO A 278 3.88 16.01 25.38
CA PRO A 278 3.00 16.89 26.13
C PRO A 278 1.69 17.19 25.38
N ASN A 279 1.71 17.15 24.04
CA ASN A 279 0.63 17.69 23.21
C ASN A 279 -0.02 16.64 22.30
N PHE A 280 0.73 15.62 21.86
CA PHE A 280 0.22 14.67 20.87
C PHE A 280 -0.83 13.75 21.49
N THR A 281 -2.06 13.89 21.05
CA THR A 281 -3.17 13.00 21.40
C THR A 281 -3.81 12.42 20.14
N TYR A 282 -4.37 11.22 20.27
CA TYR A 282 -5.02 10.52 19.17
C TYR A 282 -6.19 9.68 19.71
N ARG A 283 -7.23 9.47 18.91
CA ARG A 283 -8.32 8.54 19.23
C ARG A 283 -7.91 7.10 18.91
N PRO A 284 -8.47 6.08 19.59
CA PRO A 284 -8.19 4.68 19.30
C PRO A 284 -8.31 4.31 17.81
N PRO A 285 -7.46 3.40 17.30
CA PRO A 285 -7.62 2.85 15.95
C PRO A 285 -9.04 2.29 15.71
N GLY A 286 -9.60 2.59 14.55
CA GLY A 286 -10.98 2.27 14.19
C GLY A 286 -12.05 3.24 14.70
N GLU A 287 -11.70 4.21 15.57
CA GLU A 287 -12.65 5.24 16.02
C GLU A 287 -12.80 6.37 14.98
N ILE A 288 -13.58 6.11 13.94
CA ILE A 288 -13.96 7.12 12.93
C ILE A 288 -15.00 8.12 13.50
N ILE A 289 -15.21 9.25 12.81
CA ILE A 289 -16.24 10.23 13.18
C ILE A 289 -17.60 9.53 13.24
N ALA A 290 -18.41 9.78 14.26
CA ALA A 290 -19.71 9.13 14.42
C ALA A 290 -20.56 9.30 13.14
N ASN A 291 -21.15 8.18 12.69
CA ASN A 291 -22.00 8.09 11.50
C ASN A 291 -21.33 8.54 10.18
N SER A 292 -20.00 8.59 10.13
CA SER A 292 -19.24 8.86 8.90
C SER A 292 -19.03 7.62 8.04
N GLY A 293 -19.14 6.42 8.62
CA GLY A 293 -18.95 5.16 7.90
C GLY A 293 -20.03 4.87 6.85
N TYR A 294 -19.73 3.91 5.98
CA TYR A 294 -20.72 3.45 5.00
C TYR A 294 -21.89 2.76 5.70
N ARG A 295 -23.14 3.18 5.40
CA ARG A 295 -24.34 2.74 6.12
C ARG A 295 -24.19 2.83 7.66
N GLU A 296 -23.52 3.88 8.11
CA GLU A 296 -23.33 4.20 9.54
C GLU A 296 -22.57 3.12 10.33
N GLN A 297 -21.85 2.24 9.65
CA GLN A 297 -20.98 1.25 10.29
C GLN A 297 -19.80 1.93 11.00
N SER A 298 -19.31 1.30 12.06
CA SER A 298 -18.09 1.73 12.76
C SER A 298 -16.84 1.51 11.90
N GLY A 299 -15.70 2.06 12.35
CA GLY A 299 -14.42 1.74 11.75
C GLY A 299 -13.91 0.35 12.11
N TYR A 300 -12.70 0.05 11.64
CA TYR A 300 -12.02 -1.23 11.86
C TYR A 300 -10.90 -1.07 12.88
N PRO A 301 -11.01 -1.64 14.10
CA PRO A 301 -10.00 -1.51 15.13
C PRO A 301 -8.77 -2.36 14.77
N ASP A 302 -7.73 -1.71 14.27
CA ASP A 302 -6.46 -2.33 13.90
C ASP A 302 -5.29 -1.67 14.61
N HIS A 303 -4.69 -2.40 15.55
CA HIS A 303 -3.53 -1.96 16.33
C HIS A 303 -2.21 -2.43 15.71
N THR A 304 -2.24 -2.93 14.47
CA THR A 304 -1.08 -3.48 13.78
C THR A 304 -0.21 -2.37 13.19
N VAL A 305 1.08 -2.40 13.52
CA VAL A 305 2.12 -1.60 12.86
C VAL A 305 2.74 -2.47 11.77
N TYR A 306 2.23 -2.33 10.54
CA TYR A 306 2.59 -3.20 9.41
C TYR A 306 4.04 -3.03 8.95
N SER A 307 4.65 -1.89 9.28
CA SER A 307 6.05 -1.58 8.97
C SER A 307 6.55 -0.44 9.86
N GLN A 308 7.83 -0.47 10.24
CA GLN A 308 8.48 0.69 10.84
C GLN A 308 8.85 1.68 9.72
N ILE A 309 8.10 2.77 9.60
CA ILE A 309 8.31 3.76 8.54
C ILE A 309 8.84 5.10 9.04
N ARG A 310 9.47 5.86 8.14
CA ARG A 310 9.52 7.32 8.23
C ARG A 310 8.12 7.89 8.03
N PHE A 311 7.71 8.82 8.88
CA PHE A 311 6.41 9.49 8.71
C PHE A 311 6.37 10.20 7.34
N PRO A 312 5.28 10.09 6.56
CA PRO A 312 5.30 10.46 5.14
C PRO A 312 5.28 11.97 4.86
N LEU A 313 5.12 12.82 5.89
CA LEU A 313 5.42 14.25 5.78
C LEU A 313 6.79 14.56 6.38
N GLU A 314 7.54 15.45 5.72
CA GLU A 314 8.90 15.80 6.11
C GLU A 314 8.96 16.35 7.55
N ARG A 315 7.98 17.14 7.98
CA ARG A 315 8.02 17.85 9.26
C ARG A 315 6.73 17.72 10.06
N ALA A 316 6.89 17.75 11.38
CA ALA A 316 5.81 17.97 12.33
C ALA A 316 5.58 19.49 12.52
N PRO A 317 4.37 19.92 12.94
CA PRO A 317 3.21 19.09 13.20
C PRO A 317 2.50 18.60 11.93
N ALA A 318 1.71 17.54 12.08
CA ALA A 318 0.81 17.02 11.05
C ALA A 318 -0.52 16.59 11.71
N PHE A 319 -1.58 16.47 10.92
CA PHE A 319 -2.93 16.23 11.43
C PHE A 319 -3.64 15.13 10.65
N ALA A 320 -3.78 13.95 11.26
CA ALA A 320 -4.53 12.84 10.69
C ALA A 320 -6.01 12.97 11.08
N ASN A 321 -6.85 13.35 10.11
CA ASN A 321 -8.27 13.61 10.32
C ASN A 321 -9.03 13.59 8.98
N SER A 322 -10.35 13.39 9.04
CA SER A 322 -11.23 13.29 7.86
C SER A 322 -11.07 14.43 6.86
N GLN A 323 -10.93 14.12 5.57
CA GLN A 323 -11.13 15.11 4.51
C GLN A 323 -12.61 15.49 4.33
N SER A 324 -13.54 14.53 4.39
CA SER A 324 -14.95 14.76 4.04
C SER A 324 -15.84 15.22 5.19
N PHE A 325 -15.57 14.76 6.41
CA PHE A 325 -16.45 14.93 7.56
C PHE A 325 -15.90 15.92 8.61
N LEU A 326 -14.87 16.70 8.22
CA LEU A 326 -14.36 17.85 8.97
C LEU A 326 -14.56 19.16 8.20
N ASN A 327 -14.00 20.27 8.70
CA ASN A 327 -14.22 21.61 8.16
C ASN A 327 -13.83 21.70 6.68
N TRP A 328 -14.62 22.46 5.93
CA TRP A 328 -14.66 22.52 4.45
C TRP A 328 -15.14 21.24 3.74
N GLY A 329 -15.00 20.08 4.38
CA GLY A 329 -15.35 18.76 3.84
C GLY A 329 -16.73 18.67 3.19
N ASP A 330 -16.81 17.85 2.15
CA ASP A 330 -17.95 17.73 1.26
C ASP A 330 -19.04 16.76 1.77
N CYS A 331 -18.83 16.16 2.96
CA CYS A 331 -19.66 15.12 3.54
C CYS A 331 -19.84 13.90 2.61
N PHE A 332 -18.83 13.59 1.78
CA PHE A 332 -18.87 12.57 0.75
C PHE A 332 -20.12 12.70 -0.15
N LEU A 333 -20.46 13.94 -0.50
CA LEU A 333 -21.63 14.28 -1.32
C LEU A 333 -22.99 13.80 -0.77
N ARG A 334 -23.07 13.38 0.50
CA ARG A 334 -24.33 12.97 1.17
C ARG A 334 -25.20 14.16 1.62
N GLY A 335 -24.70 15.37 1.45
CA GLY A 335 -25.41 16.62 1.68
C GLY A 335 -24.92 17.39 2.92
N ARG A 336 -24.81 18.70 2.73
CA ARG A 336 -24.47 19.70 3.77
C ARG A 336 -25.72 20.48 4.16
N VAL A 337 -25.91 20.73 5.45
CA VAL A 337 -27.11 21.39 5.99
C VAL A 337 -26.73 22.52 6.96
N PRO A 338 -27.10 23.79 6.67
CA PRO A 338 -27.48 24.27 5.34
C PRO A 338 -26.29 24.16 4.36
N PRO A 339 -26.52 24.20 3.04
CA PRO A 339 -25.42 24.32 2.08
C PRO A 339 -24.65 25.63 2.32
N PRO A 340 -23.33 25.57 2.56
CA PRO A 340 -22.55 26.77 2.84
C PRO A 340 -22.45 27.66 1.59
N ARG A 341 -22.53 28.99 1.79
CA ARG A 341 -22.53 29.98 0.69
C ARG A 341 -21.29 30.86 0.64
N ARG A 342 -20.49 30.88 1.70
CA ARG A 342 -19.30 31.72 1.84
C ARG A 342 -18.36 31.13 2.88
N LYS A 343 -17.10 31.57 2.87
CA LYS A 343 -16.10 31.25 3.89
C LYS A 343 -16.68 31.44 5.30
N GLY A 344 -16.42 30.49 6.18
CA GLY A 344 -16.83 30.53 7.59
C GLY A 344 -18.33 30.26 7.83
N ALA A 345 -19.12 29.99 6.79
CA ALA A 345 -20.51 29.59 6.98
C ALA A 345 -20.59 28.25 7.74
N SER A 346 -21.37 28.21 8.80
CA SER A 346 -21.63 26.99 9.56
C SER A 346 -22.49 26.02 8.76
N TYR A 347 -22.16 24.74 8.84
CA TYR A 347 -22.93 23.63 8.29
C TYR A 347 -22.69 22.37 9.12
N ARG A 348 -23.46 21.32 8.84
CA ARG A 348 -23.16 19.96 9.27
C ARG A 348 -23.39 19.00 8.13
N CYS A 349 -22.85 17.79 8.24
CA CYS A 349 -23.21 16.71 7.33
C CYS A 349 -24.64 16.24 7.63
N ARG A 350 -25.38 15.78 6.62
CA ARG A 350 -26.70 15.19 6.89
C ARG A 350 -26.60 13.93 7.76
N SER A 351 -25.50 13.20 7.66
CA SER A 351 -25.26 11.94 8.37
C SER A 351 -24.85 12.10 9.84
N ASN A 352 -24.45 13.29 10.28
CA ASN A 352 -24.03 13.51 11.67
C ASN A 352 -24.34 14.93 12.16
N ASP A 353 -24.22 15.14 13.46
CA ASP A 353 -24.54 16.42 14.10
C ASP A 353 -23.31 17.29 14.39
N LYS A 354 -22.14 16.92 13.85
CA LYS A 354 -20.92 17.70 14.01
C LYS A 354 -21.07 19.04 13.31
N GLN A 355 -20.96 20.13 14.08
CA GLN A 355 -20.93 21.49 13.54
C GLN A 355 -19.57 21.72 12.88
N LEU A 356 -19.61 22.19 11.64
CA LEU A 356 -18.47 22.43 10.77
C LEU A 356 -18.57 23.85 10.22
N VAL A 357 -17.44 24.41 9.82
CA VAL A 357 -17.36 25.68 9.10
C VAL A 357 -16.80 25.48 7.71
N PHE A 358 -17.33 26.22 6.74
CA PHE A 358 -16.87 26.17 5.36
C PHE A 358 -15.58 26.98 5.21
N ASP A 359 -14.49 26.42 5.72
CA ASP A 359 -13.16 27.02 5.73
C ASP A 359 -12.11 25.92 5.94
N GLU A 360 -11.26 25.71 4.94
CA GLU A 360 -10.22 24.68 5.00
C GLU A 360 -9.13 25.04 6.02
N SER A 361 -8.99 26.34 6.36
CA SER A 361 -8.04 26.84 7.34
C SER A 361 -8.53 26.77 8.79
N ALA A 362 -9.75 26.29 9.03
CA ALA A 362 -10.33 26.23 10.37
C ALA A 362 -9.43 25.46 11.37
N ASP A 363 -9.25 26.02 12.57
CA ASP A 363 -8.32 25.52 13.60
C ASP A 363 -8.45 24.01 13.89
N GLU A 364 -9.67 23.47 13.87
CA GLU A 364 -9.92 22.05 14.16
C GLU A 364 -9.33 21.11 13.09
N ASN A 365 -9.13 21.58 11.84
CA ASN A 365 -8.37 20.82 10.82
C ASN A 365 -6.90 20.64 11.22
N TYR A 366 -6.38 21.52 12.10
CA TYR A 366 -4.97 21.59 12.50
C TYR A 366 -4.82 21.41 14.03
N ALA A 367 -5.62 20.51 14.60
CA ALA A 367 -5.63 20.23 16.03
C ALA A 367 -5.54 18.72 16.32
N TYR A 368 -5.06 18.40 17.53
CA TYR A 368 -5.26 17.09 18.14
C TYR A 368 -6.59 17.05 18.90
N PRO A 369 -7.21 15.87 19.09
CA PRO A 369 -6.70 14.53 18.79
C PRO A 369 -6.73 14.18 17.30
N TRP A 370 -5.74 13.40 16.85
CA TRP A 370 -5.88 12.68 15.57
C TRP A 370 -7.07 11.72 15.61
N GLN A 371 -7.65 11.46 14.44
CA GLN A 371 -8.76 10.55 14.29
C GLN A 371 -8.62 9.71 13.01
N ASP A 372 -8.80 8.41 13.17
CA ASP A 372 -8.81 7.42 12.08
C ASP A 372 -9.93 7.76 11.09
N ASN A 373 -9.67 7.61 9.79
CA ASN A 373 -10.67 7.74 8.75
C ASN A 373 -10.72 6.58 7.73
N PHE A 374 -10.04 5.46 7.98
CA PHE A 374 -9.86 4.35 7.05
C PHE A 374 -11.17 3.71 6.54
N CYS A 375 -12.19 3.64 7.39
CA CYS A 375 -13.51 3.10 7.04
C CYS A 375 -14.59 4.18 6.93
N GLU A 376 -14.22 5.44 6.81
CA GLU A 376 -15.18 6.48 6.44
C GLU A 376 -15.82 6.18 5.09
N ALA A 377 -17.05 6.66 4.90
CA ALA A 377 -17.79 6.40 3.69
C ALA A 377 -17.05 6.91 2.44
N ARG A 378 -16.71 5.97 1.56
CA ARG A 378 -16.37 6.18 0.16
C ARG A 378 -16.95 5.04 -0.68
N ASP A 379 -17.03 5.26 -1.99
CA ASP A 379 -17.39 4.24 -2.97
C ASP A 379 -16.16 3.45 -3.42
N PHE A 380 -15.29 3.09 -2.47
CA PHE A 380 -14.15 2.23 -2.71
C PHE A 380 -14.30 0.95 -1.90
N GLU A 381 -14.09 -0.19 -2.55
CA GLU A 381 -14.08 -1.49 -1.90
C GLU A 381 -12.89 -1.59 -0.93
N VAL A 382 -13.14 -1.99 0.32
CA VAL A 382 -12.14 -2.21 1.38
C VAL A 382 -12.58 -3.41 2.19
N GLY A 383 -11.92 -4.55 2.01
CA GLY A 383 -12.36 -5.80 2.64
C GLY A 383 -12.28 -5.81 4.18
N GLN A 384 -11.46 -4.95 4.78
CA GLN A 384 -11.36 -4.83 6.24
C GLN A 384 -12.55 -4.08 6.88
N CYS A 385 -13.23 -3.21 6.12
CA CYS A 385 -14.38 -2.47 6.65
C CYS A 385 -15.61 -3.38 6.67
N ALA A 386 -16.44 -3.29 7.72
CA ALA A 386 -17.60 -4.18 7.91
C ALA A 386 -18.61 -4.13 6.75
N SER A 387 -18.74 -2.98 6.10
CA SER A 387 -19.59 -2.78 4.91
C SER A 387 -18.98 -3.35 3.62
N GLY A 388 -17.69 -3.68 3.61
CA GLY A 388 -16.90 -3.94 2.42
C GLY A 388 -16.48 -2.67 1.64
N PHE A 389 -16.86 -1.49 2.13
CA PHE A 389 -16.55 -0.19 1.51
C PHE A 389 -15.98 0.80 2.52
N GLY A 390 -14.97 1.56 2.13
CA GLY A 390 -14.29 2.48 3.02
C GLY A 390 -13.32 3.40 2.29
N HIS A 391 -12.61 4.21 3.06
CA HIS A 391 -11.74 5.26 2.56
C HIS A 391 -10.42 4.76 1.94
N GLN A 392 -10.00 3.52 2.21
CA GLN A 392 -8.76 2.88 1.72
C GLN A 392 -7.45 3.39 2.32
N GLY A 393 -7.48 4.42 3.17
CA GLY A 393 -6.28 5.12 3.63
C GLY A 393 -6.48 6.00 4.85
N GLN A 394 -5.46 6.80 5.14
CA GLN A 394 -5.53 7.89 6.09
C GLN A 394 -5.23 9.23 5.39
N ASP A 395 -6.11 10.22 5.60
CA ASP A 395 -5.81 11.60 5.21
C ASP A 395 -4.95 12.27 6.28
N ILE A 396 -3.93 12.99 5.82
CA ILE A 396 -2.95 13.69 6.65
C ILE A 396 -2.82 15.13 6.13
N ARG A 397 -3.25 16.10 6.92
CA ARG A 397 -3.01 17.52 6.68
C ARG A 397 -1.61 17.91 7.15
N PRO A 398 -0.94 18.85 6.45
CA PRO A 398 0.36 19.36 6.86
C PRO A 398 0.25 20.31 8.05
N SER A 399 1.38 20.90 8.45
CA SER A 399 1.47 21.75 9.66
C SER A 399 0.54 22.96 9.69
N SER A 400 0.12 23.49 8.53
CA SER A 400 -0.75 24.66 8.46
C SER A 400 -1.45 24.79 7.11
N CYS A 401 -2.45 25.66 7.05
CA CYS A 401 -3.10 26.12 5.83
C CYS A 401 -2.54 27.47 5.40
N ILE A 402 -1.80 27.51 4.28
CA ILE A 402 -1.37 28.79 3.71
C ILE A 402 -2.50 29.28 2.80
N LEU A 403 -3.16 30.37 3.19
CA LEU A 403 -4.20 31.00 2.37
C LEU A 403 -3.59 31.99 1.38
N ARG A 404 -4.17 32.07 0.18
CA ARG A 404 -3.78 33.08 -0.83
C ARG A 404 -4.10 34.51 -0.38
N ASN A 405 -5.18 34.68 0.39
CA ASN A 405 -5.62 35.93 1.01
C ASN A 405 -6.67 35.65 2.08
N ASP A 406 -7.04 36.65 2.89
CA ASP A 406 -7.99 36.51 4.00
C ASP A 406 -9.38 35.99 3.58
N GLY A 407 -9.78 36.28 2.35
CA GLY A 407 -11.06 35.84 1.77
C GLY A 407 -11.06 34.41 1.24
N ALA A 408 -9.89 33.79 1.06
CA ALA A 408 -9.77 32.42 0.55
C ALA A 408 -10.22 31.42 1.61
N ASP A 409 -11.07 30.47 1.22
CA ASP A 409 -11.57 29.37 2.04
C ASP A 409 -10.76 28.08 1.86
N ARG A 410 -9.70 28.14 1.05
CA ARG A 410 -8.88 26.98 0.63
C ARG A 410 -7.40 27.20 0.82
N CYS A 411 -6.70 26.14 1.18
CA CYS A 411 -5.25 26.15 1.30
C CYS A 411 -4.58 26.12 -0.07
N GLU A 412 -3.47 26.86 -0.21
CA GLU A 412 -2.60 26.76 -1.37
C GLU A 412 -1.86 25.41 -1.38
N PRO A 413 -1.90 24.66 -2.50
CA PRO A 413 -1.18 23.40 -2.63
C PRO A 413 0.32 23.62 -2.86
N ASN A 414 1.07 22.52 -2.84
CA ASN A 414 2.50 22.43 -3.16
C ASN A 414 3.40 23.25 -2.22
N LYS A 415 3.10 23.25 -0.93
CA LYS A 415 3.85 24.00 0.09
C LYS A 415 4.66 23.13 1.06
N PHE A 416 4.31 21.85 1.17
CA PHE A 416 4.87 20.93 2.16
C PHE A 416 5.37 19.66 1.50
N ALA A 417 6.58 19.23 1.86
CA ALA A 417 7.21 18.06 1.29
C ALA A 417 6.63 16.74 1.82
N ILE A 418 6.44 15.81 0.90
CA ILE A 418 6.14 14.41 1.14
C ILE A 418 7.43 13.63 0.94
N VAL A 419 7.74 12.74 1.88
CA VAL A 419 8.95 11.92 1.85
C VAL A 419 8.63 10.43 1.73
N ALA A 420 9.53 9.68 1.14
CA ALA A 420 9.43 8.23 1.07
C ALA A 420 9.44 7.63 2.47
N ALA A 421 8.42 6.85 2.78
CA ALA A 421 8.22 6.21 4.07
C ALA A 421 9.26 5.12 4.39
N ARG A 422 9.93 4.58 3.36
CA ARG A 422 10.94 3.49 3.42
C ARG A 422 11.85 3.55 2.19
N ASP A 423 12.97 2.83 2.25
CA ASP A 423 13.69 2.43 1.04
C ASP A 423 12.79 1.55 0.16
N GLY A 424 12.75 1.82 -1.14
CA GLY A 424 11.92 1.02 -2.04
C GLY A 424 12.01 1.38 -3.51
N VAL A 425 11.10 0.78 -4.28
CA VAL A 425 10.95 1.02 -5.73
C VAL A 425 9.59 1.62 -6.02
N VAL A 426 9.58 2.69 -6.81
CA VAL A 426 8.35 3.35 -7.27
C VAL A 426 7.66 2.48 -8.32
N ILE A 427 6.33 2.39 -8.21
CA ILE A 427 5.40 1.84 -9.18
C ILE A 427 4.42 2.95 -9.53
N ARG A 428 4.60 3.54 -10.71
CA ARG A 428 3.77 4.63 -11.21
C ARG A 428 4.02 4.85 -12.70
N SER A 429 2.96 4.74 -13.50
CA SER A 429 3.00 5.18 -14.90
C SER A 429 2.80 6.69 -15.02
N SER A 430 3.27 7.29 -16.12
CA SER A 430 3.10 8.72 -16.37
C SER A 430 1.62 9.13 -16.27
N LYS A 431 1.38 10.31 -15.68
CA LYS A 431 0.05 10.87 -15.36
C LYS A 431 -0.80 10.08 -14.37
N GLN A 432 -0.34 8.96 -13.83
CA GLN A 432 -1.07 8.26 -12.78
C GLN A 432 -1.11 9.12 -11.51
N GLN A 433 -2.28 9.20 -10.88
CA GLN A 433 -2.53 10.10 -9.74
C GLN A 433 -1.94 9.58 -8.42
N ALA A 434 -1.69 8.27 -8.35
CA ALA A 434 -1.12 7.63 -7.18
C ALA A 434 0.31 7.17 -7.48
N ALA A 435 1.22 7.40 -6.54
CA ALA A 435 2.54 6.78 -6.53
C ALA A 435 2.53 5.64 -5.52
N THR A 436 2.95 4.44 -5.92
CA THR A 436 3.09 3.32 -4.98
C THR A 436 4.57 3.03 -4.77
N LEU A 437 5.00 2.92 -3.51
CA LEU A 437 6.34 2.52 -3.11
C LEU A 437 6.30 1.06 -2.67
N LEU A 438 7.06 0.20 -3.36
CA LEU A 438 7.23 -1.20 -3.03
C LEU A 438 8.45 -1.41 -2.13
N VAL A 439 8.24 -2.05 -1.00
CA VAL A 439 9.30 -2.51 -0.08
C VAL A 439 9.39 -4.02 -0.16
N ASN A 440 10.57 -4.53 -0.52
CA ASN A 440 10.83 -5.95 -0.77
C ASN A 440 12.12 -6.40 -0.04
N THR A 441 12.01 -6.60 1.26
CA THR A 441 13.15 -6.88 2.16
C THR A 441 13.10 -8.31 2.72
N THR A 442 14.02 -8.66 3.61
CA THR A 442 14.05 -10.00 4.20
C THR A 442 12.81 -10.29 5.07
N THR A 443 12.25 -9.23 5.66
CA THR A 443 11.19 -9.31 6.68
C THR A 443 9.87 -8.69 6.22
N GLU A 444 9.87 -7.89 5.15
CA GLU A 444 8.69 -7.14 4.71
C GLU A 444 8.46 -7.29 3.20
N HIS A 445 7.18 -7.40 2.84
CA HIS A 445 6.70 -7.28 1.47
C HIS A 445 5.43 -6.44 1.47
N VAL A 446 5.62 -5.13 1.50
CA VAL A 446 4.58 -4.13 1.80
C VAL A 446 4.64 -3.02 0.75
N ARG A 447 3.48 -2.42 0.46
CA ARG A 447 3.37 -1.25 -0.43
C ARG A 447 2.79 -0.07 0.32
N PHE A 448 3.29 1.12 0.01
CA PHE A 448 2.73 2.39 0.46
C PHE A 448 2.22 3.18 -0.72
N ARG A 449 0.98 3.68 -0.69
CA ARG A 449 0.44 4.52 -1.76
C ARG A 449 0.31 5.95 -1.28
N TYR A 450 0.75 6.89 -2.11
CA TYR A 450 0.66 8.33 -1.89
C TYR A 450 -0.27 8.91 -2.95
N MET A 451 -1.28 9.66 -2.52
CA MET A 451 -2.28 10.26 -3.39
C MET A 451 -2.42 11.77 -3.17
N HIS A 452 -3.13 12.41 -4.10
CA HIS A 452 -3.42 13.84 -4.16
C HIS A 452 -2.25 14.78 -4.45
N MET A 453 -1.05 14.25 -4.69
CA MET A 453 0.06 14.96 -5.32
C MET A 453 -0.28 15.34 -6.78
N ASN A 454 0.38 16.35 -7.33
CA ASN A 454 0.20 16.75 -8.73
C ASN A 454 0.90 15.77 -9.69
N PRO A 455 0.17 15.06 -10.59
CA PRO A 455 0.77 14.11 -11.52
C PRO A 455 1.75 14.70 -12.54
N ASP A 456 1.55 15.97 -12.93
CA ASP A 456 2.46 16.65 -13.85
C ASP A 456 3.79 16.96 -13.17
N GLN A 457 3.75 17.33 -11.89
CA GLN A 457 4.93 17.56 -11.08
C GLN A 457 5.66 16.23 -10.83
N MET A 458 4.94 15.17 -10.43
CA MET A 458 5.53 13.83 -10.26
C MET A 458 6.21 13.30 -11.53
N ASP A 459 5.64 13.55 -12.71
CA ASP A 459 6.28 13.21 -13.99
C ASP A 459 7.55 14.02 -14.23
N THR A 460 7.52 15.33 -13.92
CA THR A 460 8.68 16.23 -14.04
C THR A 460 9.81 15.77 -13.13
N ASP A 461 9.49 15.35 -11.91
CA ASP A 461 10.43 14.86 -10.89
C ASP A 461 10.88 13.41 -11.12
N GLN A 462 10.49 12.80 -12.25
CA GLN A 462 10.81 11.42 -12.61
C GLN A 462 10.39 10.40 -11.54
N LEU A 463 9.28 10.65 -10.83
CA LEU A 463 8.67 9.70 -9.91
C LEU A 463 7.87 8.65 -10.71
N LEU A 464 8.59 7.79 -11.41
CA LEU A 464 8.08 6.80 -12.35
C LEU A 464 8.52 5.39 -11.96
N SER A 465 7.79 4.40 -12.49
CA SER A 465 8.06 2.96 -12.35
C SER A 465 9.55 2.62 -12.49
N GLY A 466 10.09 1.91 -11.49
CA GLY A 466 11.49 1.45 -11.46
C GLY A 466 12.48 2.39 -10.77
N ARG A 467 12.11 3.66 -10.48
CA ARG A 467 12.93 4.57 -9.67
C ARG A 467 13.10 4.00 -8.27
N ARG A 468 14.34 3.89 -7.79
CA ARG A 468 14.65 3.59 -6.39
C ARG A 468 14.67 4.89 -5.59
N VAL A 469 14.15 4.84 -4.37
CA VAL A 469 14.18 5.95 -3.41
C VAL A 469 14.65 5.46 -2.06
N GLU A 470 15.27 6.36 -1.29
CA GLU A 470 15.70 6.13 0.09
C GLU A 470 14.65 6.62 1.09
N GLU A 471 14.57 5.98 2.26
CA GLU A 471 13.73 6.44 3.36
C GLU A 471 14.03 7.92 3.70
N GLY A 472 13.00 8.76 3.69
CA GLY A 472 13.12 10.20 3.95
C GLY A 472 13.45 11.05 2.72
N GLU A 473 13.70 10.46 1.55
CA GLU A 473 13.85 11.20 0.29
C GLU A 473 12.56 11.94 -0.07
N GLU A 474 12.65 13.20 -0.50
CA GLU A 474 11.49 13.95 -1.00
C GLU A 474 11.00 13.33 -2.32
N ILE A 475 9.73 12.93 -2.34
CA ILE A 475 9.08 12.28 -3.49
C ILE A 475 7.90 13.06 -4.04
N GLY A 476 7.60 14.24 -3.47
CA GLY A 476 6.58 15.13 -3.98
C GLY A 476 6.09 16.11 -2.94
N LEU A 477 4.99 16.80 -3.25
CA LEU A 477 4.44 17.86 -2.41
C LEU A 477 2.97 17.60 -2.10
N VAL A 478 2.56 17.94 -0.87
CA VAL A 478 1.15 17.95 -0.46
C VAL A 478 0.38 18.87 -1.38
N ALA A 479 -0.68 18.35 -1.99
CA ALA A 479 -1.51 19.08 -2.92
C ALA A 479 -2.99 18.66 -2.79
N ASN A 480 -3.79 19.07 -3.76
CA ASN A 480 -5.25 18.96 -3.74
C ASN A 480 -5.80 18.34 -5.03
N TYR A 481 -5.01 17.45 -5.66
CA TYR A 481 -5.35 16.87 -6.95
C TYR A 481 -6.34 15.71 -6.78
N GLN A 482 -7.46 15.77 -7.48
CA GLN A 482 -8.38 14.64 -7.65
C GLN A 482 -9.02 14.80 -9.03
N ASP A 483 -8.55 14.02 -9.99
CA ASP A 483 -8.84 14.15 -11.44
C ASP A 483 -8.38 15.46 -12.10
N TYR A 484 -8.46 16.58 -11.39
CA TYR A 484 -7.96 17.89 -11.75
C TYR A 484 -7.43 18.63 -10.49
N PRO A 485 -6.61 19.69 -10.66
CA PRO A 485 -6.16 20.51 -9.53
C PRO A 485 -7.33 21.14 -8.76
N GLY A 486 -7.36 20.97 -7.44
CA GLY A 486 -8.44 21.45 -6.59
C GLY A 486 -9.67 20.54 -6.51
N GLY A 487 -9.63 19.33 -7.06
CA GLY A 487 -10.74 18.37 -6.97
C GLY A 487 -11.00 17.81 -5.56
N THR A 488 -10.04 17.93 -4.63
CA THR A 488 -10.17 17.59 -3.20
C THR A 488 -9.54 18.68 -2.32
N THR A 489 -9.48 18.55 -1.00
CA THR A 489 -8.73 19.47 -0.11
C THR A 489 -7.21 19.28 -0.23
N ASN A 490 -6.42 20.20 0.30
CA ASN A 490 -4.98 20.10 0.41
C ASN A 490 -4.57 19.15 1.55
N HIS A 491 -4.17 17.93 1.18
CA HIS A 491 -3.72 16.90 2.12
C HIS A 491 -2.95 15.80 1.38
N LEU A 492 -2.24 14.97 2.14
CA LEU A 492 -1.75 13.68 1.66
C LEU A 492 -2.79 12.62 2.02
N HIS A 493 -3.15 11.77 1.06
CA HIS A 493 -3.83 10.51 1.34
C HIS A 493 -2.80 9.37 1.25
N PHE A 494 -2.66 8.62 2.35
CA PHE A 494 -1.61 7.62 2.54
C PHE A 494 -2.20 6.26 2.87
N ASP A 495 -1.78 5.24 2.11
CA ASP A 495 -2.32 3.88 2.22
C ASP A 495 -1.22 2.86 2.46
N VAL A 496 -1.61 1.72 3.03
CA VAL A 496 -0.76 0.55 3.18
C VAL A 496 -1.43 -0.65 2.51
N GLN A 497 -0.66 -1.41 1.73
CA GLN A 497 -1.05 -2.75 1.29
C GLN A 497 -0.06 -3.80 1.73
N VAL A 498 -0.56 -4.96 2.11
CA VAL A 498 0.25 -6.14 2.42
C VAL A 498 -0.06 -7.29 1.49
N PHE A 499 0.95 -8.11 1.20
CA PHE A 499 0.76 -9.28 0.33
C PHE A 499 0.23 -10.48 1.12
N THR A 500 -0.94 -10.97 0.72
CA THR A 500 -1.60 -12.15 1.30
C THR A 500 -1.80 -13.23 0.24
N ARG A 501 -2.35 -14.40 0.61
CA ARG A 501 -2.78 -15.42 -0.38
C ARG A 501 -3.91 -14.95 -1.30
N GLU A 502 -4.60 -13.88 -0.93
CA GLU A 502 -5.65 -13.23 -1.72
C GLU A 502 -5.09 -12.08 -2.61
N GLY A 503 -3.78 -11.81 -2.50
CA GLY A 503 -3.07 -10.73 -3.17
C GLY A 503 -2.82 -9.54 -2.27
N TRP A 504 -2.56 -8.39 -2.90
CA TRP A 504 -2.36 -7.12 -2.20
C TRP A 504 -3.68 -6.61 -1.63
N LEU A 505 -3.79 -6.56 -0.31
CA LEU A 505 -4.98 -6.09 0.40
C LEU A 505 -4.69 -4.77 1.11
N TRP A 506 -5.64 -3.84 1.05
CA TRP A 506 -5.59 -2.59 1.82
C TRP A 506 -5.70 -2.90 3.31
N VAL A 507 -4.83 -2.28 4.10
CA VAL A 507 -4.86 -2.38 5.55
C VAL A 507 -4.87 -1.01 6.21
N ASN A 508 -5.47 -0.91 7.39
CA ASN A 508 -5.58 0.35 8.11
C ASN A 508 -4.17 0.91 8.48
N PRO A 509 -3.77 2.08 7.95
CA PRO A 509 -2.43 2.63 8.19
C PRO A 509 -2.32 3.38 9.52
N TYR A 510 -3.43 3.60 10.25
CA TYR A 510 -3.49 4.56 11.34
C TYR A 510 -2.53 4.25 12.50
N ALA A 511 -2.49 3.02 13.01
CA ALA A 511 -1.52 2.63 14.06
C ALA A 511 -0.06 2.75 13.58
N THR A 512 0.20 2.43 12.31
CA THR A 512 1.52 2.60 11.68
C THR A 512 1.93 4.08 11.67
N LEU A 513 1.01 4.97 11.27
CA LEU A 513 1.22 6.42 11.24
C LEU A 513 1.40 7.04 12.62
N VAL A 514 0.59 6.63 13.60
CA VAL A 514 0.77 7.07 15.01
C VAL A 514 2.18 6.72 15.48
N SER A 515 2.61 5.46 15.34
CA SER A 515 3.95 5.05 15.76
C SER A 515 5.08 5.82 15.04
N ALA A 516 4.90 6.10 13.74
CA ALA A 516 5.86 6.84 12.94
C ALA A 516 5.95 8.31 13.35
N TYR A 517 4.81 8.92 13.68
CA TYR A 517 4.75 10.28 14.17
C TYR A 517 5.36 10.42 15.57
N GLU A 518 5.15 9.45 16.46
CA GLU A 518 5.81 9.41 17.77
C GLU A 518 7.33 9.40 17.65
N ARG A 519 7.86 8.59 16.71
CA ARG A 519 9.30 8.58 16.42
C ARG A 519 9.77 9.92 15.85
N LEU A 520 9.00 10.53 14.95
CA LEU A 520 9.33 11.84 14.37
C LEU A 520 9.43 12.94 15.43
N ILE A 521 8.51 12.96 16.40
CA ILE A 521 8.48 13.98 17.47
C ILE A 521 9.29 13.59 18.72
N GLY A 522 9.87 12.38 18.73
CA GLY A 522 10.62 11.84 19.88
C GLY A 522 9.78 11.65 21.15
N GLY A 523 8.46 11.40 21.01
CA GLY A 523 7.55 11.33 22.16
C GLY A 523 6.28 10.52 21.89
N ARG A 524 5.87 9.72 22.88
CA ARG A 524 4.69 8.87 22.88
C ARG A 524 3.41 9.69 23.00
N GLY A 525 2.52 9.55 22.03
CA GLY A 525 1.20 10.16 22.08
C GLY A 525 0.32 9.51 23.15
N ARG A 526 -0.66 10.28 23.62
CA ARG A 526 -1.69 9.79 24.54
C ARG A 526 -2.95 9.44 23.75
N GLU A 527 -3.34 8.17 23.81
CA GLU A 527 -4.65 7.73 23.35
C GLU A 527 -5.74 8.32 24.24
N ILE A 528 -6.78 8.91 23.64
CA ILE A 528 -7.90 9.49 24.36
C ILE A 528 -9.18 8.69 24.09
N ASN A 529 -9.67 8.00 25.12
CA ASN A 529 -10.97 7.34 25.05
C ASN A 529 -12.09 8.39 25.15
N LYS A 530 -13.24 8.11 24.52
CA LYS A 530 -14.40 9.01 24.45
C LYS A 530 -14.90 9.51 25.82
N GLU A 531 -14.57 8.80 26.91
CA GLU A 531 -14.92 9.14 28.29
C GLU A 531 -13.95 10.12 28.98
N ALA A 532 -12.81 10.46 28.36
CA ALA A 532 -11.73 11.23 28.99
C ALA A 532 -11.44 12.58 28.29
N LEU A 533 -12.47 13.30 27.84
CA LEU A 533 -12.30 14.66 27.33
C LEU A 533 -12.62 15.71 28.41
N PRO A 534 -11.61 16.34 29.05
CA PRO A 534 -11.71 17.74 29.43
C PRO A 534 -11.47 18.64 28.20
N GLU A 535 -12.08 19.84 28.21
CA GLU A 535 -12.09 20.82 27.13
C GLU A 535 -10.69 21.18 26.55
N PRO A 536 -10.61 21.61 25.27
CA PRO A 536 -9.34 21.81 24.58
C PRO A 536 -8.48 22.89 25.23
N SER A 537 -7.25 22.54 25.65
CA SER A 537 -6.25 23.49 26.12
C SER A 537 -5.08 23.68 25.13
N ALA A 538 -4.83 24.96 24.85
CA ALA A 538 -3.57 25.61 24.48
C ALA A 538 -2.99 25.44 23.05
N LYS A 539 -3.00 26.60 22.37
CA LYS A 539 -2.26 26.94 21.13
C LYS A 539 -0.77 26.63 21.23
N ALA A 540 -0.18 26.19 20.12
CA ALA A 540 1.27 26.21 19.93
C ALA A 540 1.76 27.68 19.86
N PRO A 541 2.95 28.01 20.41
CA PRO A 541 3.47 29.37 20.40
C PRO A 541 3.86 29.79 18.98
N ASP A 542 3.50 31.02 18.65
CA ASP A 542 3.77 31.67 17.38
C ASP A 542 5.29 31.85 17.18
N GLY A 543 5.80 31.38 16.06
CA GLY A 543 7.20 31.51 15.68
C GLY A 543 7.51 32.98 15.39
N THR A 544 8.27 33.62 16.28
CA THR A 544 8.67 35.02 16.14
C THR A 544 9.50 35.20 14.87
N ASN A 545 8.97 36.01 13.97
CA ASN A 545 9.59 36.42 12.71
C ASN A 545 10.67 37.49 13.01
N PRO A 546 11.97 37.28 12.70
CA PRO A 546 13.01 38.23 13.07
C PRO A 546 13.19 39.27 11.96
N ARG A 547 12.35 40.31 11.91
CA ARG A 547 12.64 41.55 11.15
C ARG A 547 11.98 42.77 11.75
N SER A 548 12.73 43.51 12.56
CA SER A 548 12.68 44.98 12.58
C SER A 548 13.88 45.53 13.36
N ALA A 549 14.92 45.91 12.62
CA ALA A 549 15.96 46.82 13.11
C ALA A 549 15.88 48.11 12.29
N SER A 550 16.06 49.25 12.99
CA SER A 550 16.06 50.65 12.54
C SER A 550 14.69 51.24 12.18
N ALA A 551 14.29 52.45 12.61
CA ALA A 551 15.08 53.67 12.84
C ALA A 551 14.46 54.66 13.88
N THR A 552 15.35 55.26 14.71
CA THR A 552 15.42 56.64 15.29
C THR A 552 14.20 57.59 15.30
N SER A 553 13.91 58.23 16.45
CA SER A 553 14.19 59.66 16.75
C SER A 553 13.57 60.10 18.10
N ASP A 554 14.26 61.07 18.72
CA ASP A 554 14.04 61.81 19.97
C ASP A 554 14.46 61.20 21.32
#